data_AF-C4R7F4-F1
#
_entry.id   AF-C4R7F4-F1
#
_cell.length_a   1.000
_cell.length_b   1.000
_cell.length_c   1.000
_cell.angle_alpha   90.00
_cell.angle_beta   90.00
_cell.angle_gamma   90.00
#
_symmetry.space_group_name_H-M   'P 1'
#
loop_
_entity.id
_entity.type
_entity.pdbx_description
1 polymer ?
#
loop_
_entity_poly.entity_id
_entity_poly.type
_entity_poly.pdbx_seq_one_letter_code
_entity_poly.pdbx_strand_id
1 'polypeptide(L)'
;MSDAVTIRTRKVIKNPLLARIQFVIDVHHPGKANVSKDELRERLAEIYKADKDAVSVFGFRTHFGGGKSSGFGLVYQSVSDAKRFEPTYRLIRYGLAQKVEKPSRQQRKQKKNRDKKIFGTQEKFAKKAAKRAAE
;
A
#
# COMPACT_ATOMS: atom_id res chain seq x y z
N MET A 1 24.76 15.67 -18.99
CA MET A 1 25.46 14.53 -18.36
C MET A 1 24.46 13.81 -17.48
N SER A 2 24.31 12.49 -17.61
CA SER A 2 23.35 11.74 -16.82
C SER A 2 23.77 11.76 -15.35
N ASP A 3 22.98 12.41 -14.51
CA ASP A 3 23.21 12.41 -13.06
C ASP A 3 23.09 10.97 -12.54
N ALA A 4 24.23 10.38 -12.19
CA ALA A 4 24.32 8.99 -11.74
C ALA A 4 23.67 8.84 -10.36
N VAL A 5 22.44 8.31 -10.34
CA VAL A 5 21.76 7.91 -9.10
C VAL A 5 22.44 6.65 -8.55
N THR A 6 22.98 6.73 -7.33
CA THR A 6 23.60 5.60 -6.63
C THR A 6 22.69 5.12 -5.50
N ILE A 7 22.33 3.85 -5.53
CA ILE A 7 21.49 3.22 -4.49
C ILE A 7 22.38 2.39 -3.58
N ARG A 8 22.23 2.56 -2.27
CA ARG A 8 22.89 1.73 -1.25
C ARG A 8 21.85 1.14 -0.33
N THR A 9 21.93 -0.16 -0.07
CA THR A 9 21.10 -0.84 0.94
C THR A 9 21.89 -1.01 2.24
N ARG A 10 21.26 -0.69 3.37
CA ARG A 10 21.84 -0.81 4.71
C ARG A 10 20.88 -1.54 5.63
N LYS A 11 21.41 -2.09 6.73
CA LYS A 11 20.62 -2.83 7.74
C LYS A 11 19.76 -3.93 7.10
N VAL A 12 20.36 -4.73 6.23
CA VAL A 12 19.68 -5.81 5.51
C VAL A 12 19.36 -6.93 6.49
N ILE A 13 18.08 -7.28 6.59
CA ILE A 13 17.58 -8.39 7.39
C ILE A 13 16.80 -9.32 6.46
N LYS A 14 17.16 -10.60 6.44
CA LYS A 14 16.36 -11.65 5.81
C LYS A 14 15.27 -12.07 6.80
N ASN A 15 14.02 -12.00 6.39
CA ASN A 15 12.86 -12.34 7.21
C ASN A 15 12.04 -13.47 6.55
N PRO A 16 12.33 -14.75 6.88
CA PRO A 16 11.61 -15.90 6.35
C PRO A 16 10.12 -15.92 6.75
N LEU A 17 9.76 -15.36 7.91
CA LEU A 17 8.38 -15.35 8.42
C LEU A 17 7.41 -14.59 7.50
N LEU A 18 7.94 -13.62 6.76
CA LEU A 18 7.21 -12.79 5.81
C LEU A 18 7.71 -12.98 4.36
N ALA A 19 8.48 -14.04 4.11
CA ALA A 19 9.06 -14.37 2.80
C ALA A 19 9.73 -13.17 2.11
N ARG A 20 10.52 -12.37 2.85
CA ARG A 20 11.10 -11.13 2.32
C ARG A 20 12.47 -10.77 2.89
N ILE A 21 13.17 -9.92 2.16
CA ILE A 21 14.34 -9.18 2.63
C ILE A 21 13.90 -7.74 2.90
N GLN A 22 14.27 -7.20 4.05
CA GLN A 22 13.94 -5.84 4.46
C GLN A 22 15.20 -5.04 4.75
N PHE A 23 15.24 -3.78 4.34
CA PHE A 23 16.42 -2.93 4.45
C PHE A 23 16.09 -1.44 4.38
N VAL A 24 17.03 -0.63 4.85
CA VAL A 24 17.03 0.82 4.63
C VAL A 24 17.67 1.10 3.27
N ILE A 25 17.07 2.00 2.50
CA ILE A 25 17.59 2.46 1.21
C ILE A 25 18.15 3.88 1.39
N ASP A 26 19.42 4.05 1.09
CA ASP A 26 20.04 5.36 0.91
C ASP A 26 20.23 5.62 -0.58
N VAL A 27 19.61 6.67 -1.10
CA VAL A 27 19.70 7.10 -2.49
C VAL A 27 20.55 8.35 -2.56
N HIS A 28 21.65 8.30 -3.31
CA HIS A 28 22.48 9.47 -3.60
C HIS A 28 22.15 9.92 -5.03
N HIS A 29 21.76 11.18 -5.18
CA HIS A 29 21.28 11.76 -6.42
C HIS A 29 21.81 13.19 -6.58
N PRO A 30 23.13 13.37 -6.78
CA PRO A 30 23.71 14.69 -7.04
C PRO A 30 23.12 15.27 -8.33
N GLY A 31 22.91 16.59 -8.40
CA GLY A 31 22.33 17.27 -9.57
C GLY A 31 20.83 17.04 -9.82
N LYS A 32 20.28 15.92 -9.33
CA LYS A 32 18.85 15.57 -9.45
C LYS A 32 18.08 15.87 -8.16
N ALA A 33 16.93 16.54 -8.29
CA ALA A 33 16.11 16.91 -7.13
C ALA A 33 15.56 15.70 -6.35
N ASN A 34 14.93 14.75 -7.05
CA ASN A 34 14.36 13.54 -6.44
C ASN A 34 14.40 12.34 -7.40
N VAL A 35 14.30 11.13 -6.85
CA VAL A 35 14.22 9.87 -7.59
C VAL A 35 12.82 9.29 -7.43
N SER A 36 12.21 8.89 -8.55
CA SER A 36 10.87 8.31 -8.50
C SER A 36 10.92 6.94 -7.81
N LYS A 37 9.86 6.58 -7.07
CA LYS A 37 9.79 5.28 -6.42
C LYS A 37 9.74 4.14 -7.42
N ASP A 38 9.24 4.39 -8.61
CA ASP A 38 9.14 3.39 -9.66
C ASP A 38 10.51 3.06 -10.24
N GLU A 39 11.34 4.10 -10.50
CA GLU A 39 12.75 3.94 -10.88
C GLU A 39 13.55 3.20 -9.79
N LEU A 40 13.27 3.47 -8.51
CA LEU A 40 13.90 2.73 -7.41
C LEU A 40 13.48 1.26 -7.36
N ARG A 41 12.23 0.93 -7.69
CA ARG A 41 11.74 -0.46 -7.74
C ARG A 41 12.43 -1.23 -8.85
N GLU A 42 12.57 -0.62 -10.03
CA GLU A 42 13.25 -1.23 -11.18
C GLU A 42 14.71 -1.55 -10.86
N ARG A 43 15.47 -0.57 -10.35
CA ARG A 43 16.88 -0.79 -10.01
C ARG A 43 17.07 -1.81 -8.88
N LEU A 44 16.17 -1.82 -7.89
CA LEU A 44 16.24 -2.82 -6.81
C LEU A 44 15.85 -4.21 -7.30
N ALA A 45 14.91 -4.31 -8.24
CA ALA A 45 14.54 -5.56 -8.90
C ALA A 45 15.75 -6.16 -9.64
N GLU A 46 16.51 -5.34 -10.36
CA GLU A 46 17.76 -5.76 -11.01
C GLU A 46 18.83 -6.23 -10.01
N ILE A 47 19.10 -5.44 -8.96
CA ILE A 47 20.12 -5.76 -7.94
C ILE A 47 19.81 -7.07 -7.22
N TYR A 48 18.54 -7.27 -6.84
CA TYR A 48 18.11 -8.43 -6.06
C TYR A 48 17.58 -9.59 -6.91
N LYS A 49 17.60 -9.48 -8.25
CA LYS A 49 17.09 -10.48 -9.19
C LYS A 49 15.65 -10.90 -8.86
N ALA A 50 14.81 -9.91 -8.60
CA ALA A 50 13.40 -10.10 -8.28
C ALA A 50 12.53 -9.35 -9.29
N ASP A 51 11.26 -9.72 -9.41
CA ASP A 51 10.32 -8.96 -10.23
C ASP A 51 10.05 -7.58 -9.61
N LYS A 52 9.85 -6.56 -10.45
CA LYS A 52 9.46 -5.20 -10.01
C LYS A 52 8.24 -5.22 -9.08
N ASP A 53 7.31 -6.14 -9.32
CA ASP A 53 6.08 -6.31 -8.54
C ASP A 53 6.26 -7.01 -7.20
N ALA A 54 7.39 -7.70 -7.00
CA ALA A 54 7.83 -8.22 -5.72
C ALA A 54 8.63 -7.18 -4.89
N VAL A 55 8.89 -5.99 -5.43
CA VAL A 55 9.63 -4.91 -4.75
C VAL A 55 8.69 -3.80 -4.29
N SER A 56 8.78 -3.48 -3.00
CA SER A 56 7.98 -2.43 -2.33
C SER A 56 8.90 -1.45 -1.61
N VAL A 57 8.71 -0.16 -1.86
CA VAL A 57 9.55 0.91 -1.32
C VAL A 57 8.72 2.06 -0.75
N PHE A 58 9.06 2.56 0.43
CA PHE A 58 8.26 3.57 1.15
C PHE A 58 9.10 4.39 2.13
N GLY A 59 8.49 5.41 2.72
CA GLY A 59 9.12 6.20 3.79
C GLY A 59 10.28 7.09 3.35
N PHE A 60 10.42 7.38 2.05
CA PHE A 60 11.48 8.27 1.57
C PHE A 60 11.33 9.68 2.10
N ARG A 61 12.41 10.20 2.70
CA ARG A 61 12.59 11.59 3.06
C ARG A 61 13.92 12.08 2.48
N THR A 62 13.86 13.15 1.71
CA THR A 62 15.04 13.88 1.21
C THR A 62 15.72 14.57 2.39
N HIS A 63 17.05 14.50 2.44
CA HIS A 63 17.84 15.26 3.40
C HIS A 63 17.75 16.76 3.10
N PHE A 64 17.95 17.57 4.15
CA PHE A 64 18.08 19.01 4.00
C PHE A 64 19.25 19.34 3.06
N GLY A 65 19.05 20.28 2.14
CA GLY A 65 20.02 20.59 1.09
C GLY A 65 19.99 19.67 -0.14
N GLY A 66 19.18 18.59 -0.14
CA GLY A 66 19.04 17.69 -1.28
C GLY A 66 20.21 16.71 -1.46
N GLY A 67 20.32 16.11 -2.64
CA GLY A 67 21.42 15.20 -3.01
C GLY A 67 21.39 13.80 -2.37
N LYS A 68 20.65 13.63 -1.28
CA LYS A 68 20.46 12.33 -0.60
C LYS A 68 19.03 12.14 -0.13
N SER A 69 18.51 10.93 -0.26
CA SER A 69 17.23 10.50 0.31
C SER A 69 17.40 9.21 1.09
N SER A 70 16.68 9.07 2.19
CA SER A 70 16.63 7.83 2.98
C SER A 70 15.21 7.30 3.00
N GLY A 71 15.04 5.99 2.81
CA GLY A 71 13.74 5.31 2.82
C GLY A 71 13.87 3.84 3.23
N PHE A 72 12.81 3.07 3.04
CA PHE A 72 12.75 1.66 3.39
C PHE A 72 12.32 0.82 2.20
N GLY A 73 12.95 -0.34 2.05
CA GLY A 73 12.74 -1.29 0.97
C GLY A 73 12.38 -2.68 1.48
N LEU A 74 11.52 -3.33 0.73
CA LEU A 74 11.08 -4.71 0.91
C LEU A 74 11.19 -5.42 -0.44
N VAL A 75 11.85 -6.58 -0.45
CA VAL A 75 11.94 -7.47 -1.61
C VAL A 75 11.37 -8.80 -1.18
N TYR A 76 10.21 -9.16 -1.71
CA TYR A 76 9.57 -10.45 -1.45
C TYR A 76 10.18 -11.54 -2.34
N GLN A 77 10.07 -12.80 -1.91
CA GLN A 77 10.50 -13.95 -2.71
C GLN A 77 9.63 -14.15 -3.96
N SER A 78 8.35 -13.78 -3.88
CA SER A 78 7.40 -13.89 -5.00
C SER A 78 6.38 -12.74 -5.01
N VAL A 79 5.74 -12.52 -6.16
CA VAL A 79 4.64 -11.55 -6.31
C VAL A 79 3.40 -11.97 -5.50
N SER A 80 3.15 -13.27 -5.35
CA SER A 80 2.05 -13.78 -4.51
C SER A 80 2.27 -13.46 -3.03
N ASP A 81 3.50 -13.59 -2.54
CA ASP A 81 3.84 -13.20 -1.16
C ASP A 81 3.68 -11.71 -0.94
N ALA A 82 4.12 -10.90 -1.91
CA ALA A 82 3.93 -9.45 -1.86
C ALA A 82 2.44 -9.08 -1.76
N LYS A 83 1.58 -9.68 -2.59
CA LYS A 83 0.12 -9.46 -2.54
C LYS A 83 -0.53 -9.93 -1.24
N ARG A 84 0.00 -10.97 -0.61
CA ARG A 84 -0.51 -11.52 0.65
C ARG A 84 -0.15 -10.67 1.86
N PHE A 85 1.09 -10.18 1.94
CA PHE A 85 1.64 -9.54 3.13
C PHE A 85 1.64 -8.01 3.08
N GLU A 86 1.65 -7.38 1.89
CA GLU A 86 1.60 -5.92 1.80
C GLU A 86 0.22 -5.38 2.17
N PRO A 87 0.16 -4.25 2.89
CA PRO A 87 -1.07 -3.48 3.00
C PRO A 87 -1.64 -3.10 1.63
N THR A 88 -2.96 -3.24 1.48
CA THR A 88 -3.69 -2.98 0.23
C THR A 88 -3.43 -1.58 -0.36
N TYR A 89 -3.23 -0.56 0.47
CA TYR A 89 -2.95 0.81 -0.01
C TYR A 89 -1.63 0.92 -0.79
N ARG A 90 -0.64 0.05 -0.53
CA ARG A 90 0.62 0.00 -1.27
C ARG A 90 0.46 -0.75 -2.57
N LEU A 91 -0.27 -1.87 -2.55
CA LEU A 91 -0.61 -2.62 -3.75
C LEU A 91 -1.35 -1.73 -4.77
N ILE A 92 -2.29 -0.89 -4.32
CA ILE A 92 -2.99 0.08 -5.18
C ILE A 92 -2.02 1.10 -5.79
N ARG A 93 -1.03 1.60 -5.03
CA ARG A 93 -0.02 2.55 -5.54
C ARG A 93 0.87 1.93 -6.62
N TYR A 94 1.06 0.62 -6.59
CA TYR A 94 1.85 -0.13 -7.57
C TYR A 94 0.99 -0.71 -8.70
N GLY A 95 -0.32 -0.49 -8.72
CA GLY A 95 -1.22 -1.04 -9.74
C GLY A 95 -1.53 -2.54 -9.57
N LEU A 96 -1.13 -3.15 -8.46
CA LEU A 96 -1.29 -4.59 -8.20
C LEU A 96 -2.66 -4.96 -7.60
N ALA A 97 -3.42 -3.97 -7.16
CA ALA A 97 -4.78 -4.13 -6.63
C ALA A 97 -5.64 -2.92 -7.02
N GLN A 98 -6.95 -3.16 -7.16
CA GLN A 98 -7.92 -2.10 -7.41
C GLN A 98 -8.36 -1.43 -6.11
N LYS A 99 -8.66 -0.13 -6.21
CA LYS A 99 -9.22 0.63 -5.08
C LYS A 99 -10.67 0.22 -4.87
N VAL A 100 -10.97 -0.32 -3.69
CA VAL A 100 -12.35 -0.66 -3.33
C VAL A 100 -13.13 0.62 -3.05
N GLU A 101 -14.16 0.87 -3.84
CA GLU A 101 -15.09 1.98 -3.62
C GLU A 101 -15.96 1.69 -2.39
N LYS A 102 -15.99 2.65 -1.45
CA LYS A 102 -16.75 2.52 -0.21
C LYS A 102 -17.45 3.84 0.08
N PRO A 103 -18.70 3.79 0.59
CA PRO A 103 -19.38 4.99 1.07
C PRO A 103 -18.62 5.62 2.23
N SER A 104 -18.87 6.91 2.47
CA SER A 104 -18.19 7.66 3.52
C SER A 104 -18.33 7.00 4.90
N ARG A 105 -17.35 7.26 5.78
CA ARG A 105 -17.36 6.71 7.14
C ARG A 105 -18.64 7.07 7.90
N GLN A 106 -19.19 8.26 7.67
CA GLN A 106 -20.43 8.71 8.30
C GLN A 106 -21.64 7.95 7.77
N GLN A 107 -21.79 7.81 6.44
CA GLN A 107 -22.89 7.03 5.83
C GLN A 107 -22.89 5.58 6.31
N ARG A 108 -21.72 4.95 6.43
CA ARG A 108 -21.59 3.59 6.98
C ARG A 108 -22.07 3.49 8.43
N LYS A 109 -21.73 4.48 9.26
CA LYS A 109 -22.16 4.53 10.66
C LYS A 109 -23.66 4.80 10.80
N GLN A 110 -24.21 5.69 9.99
CA GLN A 110 -25.64 5.98 9.94
C GLN A 110 -26.44 4.74 9.50
N LYS A 111 -26.01 4.05 8.44
CA LYS A 111 -26.59 2.78 8.00
C LYS A 111 -26.58 1.75 9.13
N LYS A 112 -25.42 1.52 9.76
CA LYS A 112 -25.29 0.62 10.93
C LYS A 112 -26.26 0.98 12.05
N ASN A 113 -26.38 2.26 12.40
CA ASN A 113 -27.27 2.69 13.49
C ASN A 113 -28.76 2.57 13.11
N ARG A 114 -29.11 2.73 11.83
CA ARG A 114 -30.47 2.49 11.32
C ARG A 114 -30.82 1.01 11.35
N ASP A 115 -29.90 0.15 10.90
CA ASP A 115 -30.09 -1.30 10.89
C ASP A 115 -30.20 -1.86 12.32
N LYS A 116 -29.45 -1.30 13.28
CA LYS A 116 -29.55 -1.64 14.71
C LYS A 116 -30.92 -1.37 15.34
N LYS A 117 -31.76 -0.48 14.76
CA LYS A 117 -33.11 -0.21 15.28
C LYS A 117 -34.13 -1.28 14.90
N ILE A 118 -33.77 -2.17 13.97
CA ILE A 118 -34.64 -3.25 13.49
C ILE A 118 -34.21 -4.55 14.16
N PHE A 119 -35.14 -5.24 14.81
CA PHE A 119 -34.92 -6.57 15.35
C PHE A 119 -35.38 -7.62 14.33
N GLY A 120 -34.53 -8.61 14.04
CA GLY A 120 -34.79 -9.62 13.01
C GLY A 120 -34.60 -9.11 11.58
N THR A 121 -35.36 -9.64 10.62
CA THR A 121 -35.22 -9.30 9.19
C THR A 121 -35.98 -8.03 8.81
N GLN A 122 -35.42 -7.26 7.88
CA GLN A 122 -36.07 -6.06 7.36
C GLN A 122 -37.41 -6.36 6.68
N GLU A 123 -37.57 -7.53 6.07
CA GLU A 123 -38.84 -7.94 5.44
C GLU A 123 -40.01 -7.98 6.42
N LYS A 124 -39.81 -8.55 7.62
CA LYS A 124 -40.86 -8.61 8.65
C LYS A 124 -41.24 -7.20 9.12
N PHE A 125 -40.24 -6.34 9.30
CA PHE A 125 -40.46 -4.94 9.67
C PHE A 125 -41.24 -4.18 8.58
N ALA A 126 -40.85 -4.33 7.31
CA ALA A 126 -41.49 -3.68 6.17
C ALA A 126 -42.94 -4.14 5.98
N LYS A 127 -43.23 -5.44 6.08
CA LYS A 127 -44.61 -5.97 6.01
C LYS A 127 -45.50 -5.39 7.11
N LYS A 128 -44.99 -5.29 8.34
CA LYS A 128 -45.73 -4.68 9.46
C LYS A 128 -45.99 -3.19 9.25
N ALA A 129 -45.01 -2.46 8.72
CA ALA A 129 -45.15 -1.04 8.41
C ALA A 129 -46.17 -0.80 7.27
N ALA A 130 -46.13 -1.60 6.21
CA ALA A 130 -47.08 -1.51 5.10
C ALA A 130 -48.52 -1.80 5.54
N LYS A 131 -48.72 -2.83 6.38
CA LYS A 131 -50.04 -3.15 6.93
C LYS A 131 -50.64 -1.97 7.71
N ARG A 132 -49.84 -1.29 8.54
CA ARG A 132 -50.28 -0.12 9.32
C ARG A 132 -50.58 1.12 8.49
N ALA A 133 -49.99 1.25 7.30
CA ALA A 133 -50.22 2.41 6.43
C ALA A 133 -51.50 2.26 5.59
N ALA A 134 -52.05 1.05 5.52
CA ALA A 134 -53.30 0.75 4.80
C ALA A 134 -54.53 0.75 5.72
N GLU A 135 -54.33 0.81 7.04
CA GLU A 135 -55.34 1.13 8.06
C GLU A 135 -55.45 2.64 8.23
#